data_AF-A0A2I7QF93-F1
#
_entry.id   AF-A0A2I7QF93-F1
#
_cell.length_a   1.000
_cell.length_b   1.000
_cell.length_c   1.000
_cell.angle_alpha   90.00
_cell.angle_beta   90.00
_cell.angle_gamma   90.00
#
_symmetry.space_group_name_H-M   'P 1'
#
loop_
_entity.id
_entity.type
_entity.pdbx_description
1 polymer ?
#
loop_
_entity_poly.entity_id
_entity_poly.type
_entity_poly.pdbx_seq_one_letter_code
_entity_poly.pdbx_strand_id
1 'polypeptide(L)'
;MTWRTTRTLLQPQKLEFNEFEILNPVVEGARIVGIGEGAHFVAEFSLARASLIRYFVERHDFNAIGLECGAIQASRLSEWLNSTAGAHELERFSDTLTFSLYGSVLIWVKSYLRESGRKLQLVGIDLPNTLNPRDDLAQLAEIIQVIDHLMKPHVDALTQLLTSIDGHRRLFHRQNGGSWKRLSRRKLSQG
;
A
#
# COMPACT_ATOMS: atom_id res chain seq x y z
N MET A 1 34.21 5.35 -19.37
CA MET A 1 32.77 5.15 -19.10
C MET A 1 32.00 6.23 -19.82
N THR A 2 31.35 5.89 -20.93
CA THR A 2 30.40 6.78 -21.61
C THR A 2 29.06 6.66 -20.87
N TRP A 3 28.68 7.72 -20.15
CA TRP A 3 27.35 7.80 -19.55
C TRP A 3 26.31 7.87 -20.68
N ARG A 4 25.60 6.77 -20.93
CA ARG A 4 24.40 6.82 -21.78
C ARG A 4 23.34 7.60 -21.02
N THR A 5 22.82 8.67 -21.61
CA THR A 5 21.72 9.44 -21.04
C THR A 5 20.45 8.62 -21.13
N THR A 6 19.77 8.36 -20.01
CA THR A 6 18.43 7.77 -20.01
C THR A 6 17.41 8.89 -20.27
N ARG A 7 16.93 9.02 -21.50
CA ARG A 7 16.02 10.11 -21.90
C ARG A 7 14.55 9.74 -21.74
N THR A 8 14.27 8.44 -21.75
CA THR A 8 12.91 7.90 -21.75
C THR A 8 12.46 7.36 -20.40
N LEU A 9 13.29 7.48 -19.36
CA LEU A 9 12.98 7.00 -18.00
C LEU A 9 11.64 7.49 -17.47
N LEU A 10 11.31 8.75 -17.72
CA LEU A 10 10.07 9.35 -17.24
C LEU A 10 8.95 9.32 -18.30
N GLN A 11 9.11 8.54 -19.38
CA GLN A 11 8.20 8.48 -20.52
C GLN A 11 7.77 7.04 -20.81
N PRO A 12 6.98 6.40 -19.94
CA PRO A 12 6.72 4.97 -20.00
C PRO A 12 6.00 4.51 -21.29
N GLN A 13 5.29 5.41 -22.01
CA GLN A 13 4.70 5.10 -23.31
C GLN A 13 5.71 5.06 -24.47
N LYS A 14 6.82 5.80 -24.37
CA LYS A 14 7.83 5.97 -25.43
C LYS A 14 9.18 5.37 -25.02
N LEU A 15 9.13 4.25 -24.31
CA LEU A 15 10.29 3.67 -23.67
C LEU A 15 11.28 3.10 -24.70
N GLU A 16 12.54 3.53 -24.62
CA GLU A 16 13.63 2.99 -25.44
C GLU A 16 14.41 1.95 -24.62
N PHE A 17 14.19 0.67 -24.90
CA PHE A 17 14.73 -0.42 -24.06
C PHE A 17 16.25 -0.49 -23.98
N ASN A 18 16.96 0.01 -24.99
CA ASN A 18 18.43 0.06 -25.01
C ASN A 18 19.03 0.98 -23.93
N GLU A 19 18.25 1.94 -23.42
CA GLU A 19 18.67 2.84 -22.34
C GLU A 19 18.69 2.11 -20.99
N PHE A 20 18.03 0.95 -20.88
CA PHE A 20 17.87 0.16 -19.66
C PHE A 20 18.73 -1.09 -19.62
N GLU A 21 19.46 -1.42 -20.69
CA GLU A 21 20.36 -2.59 -20.74
C GLU A 21 21.42 -2.59 -19.64
N ILE A 22 21.74 -1.43 -19.07
CA ILE A 22 22.61 -1.31 -17.89
C ILE A 22 22.08 -2.08 -16.67
N LEU A 23 20.78 -2.35 -16.62
CA LEU A 23 20.13 -3.13 -15.57
C LEU A 23 20.24 -4.64 -15.80
N ASN A 24 20.58 -5.11 -17.02
CA ASN A 24 20.65 -6.54 -17.34
C ASN A 24 21.46 -7.34 -16.31
N PRO A 25 22.66 -6.91 -15.88
CA PRO A 25 23.46 -7.70 -14.93
C PRO A 25 22.81 -7.87 -13.54
N VAL A 26 21.86 -7.00 -13.18
CA VAL A 26 21.13 -7.06 -11.91
C VAL A 26 19.88 -7.95 -12.04
N VAL A 27 19.29 -8.00 -13.23
CA VAL A 27 18.02 -8.69 -13.49
C VAL A 27 18.25 -10.12 -13.97
N GLU A 28 19.35 -10.40 -14.65
CA GLU A 28 19.65 -11.71 -15.21
C GLU A 28 19.73 -12.79 -14.12
N GLY A 29 18.83 -13.78 -14.21
CA GLY A 29 18.70 -14.84 -13.21
C GLY A 29 17.93 -14.45 -11.94
N ALA A 30 17.62 -13.16 -11.73
CA ALA A 30 16.85 -12.72 -10.58
C ALA A 30 15.39 -13.20 -10.70
N ARG A 31 14.81 -13.62 -9.57
CA ARG A 31 13.37 -13.93 -9.46
C ARG A 31 12.57 -12.77 -8.90
N ILE A 32 13.21 -11.92 -8.11
CA ILE A 32 12.64 -10.76 -7.44
C ILE A 32 13.63 -9.62 -7.61
N VAL A 33 13.15 -8.45 -8.04
CA VAL A 33 13.94 -7.23 -8.14
C VAL A 33 13.26 -6.16 -7.30
N GLY A 34 13.97 -5.64 -6.29
CA GLY A 34 13.49 -4.55 -5.46
C GLY A 34 13.69 -3.20 -6.16
N ILE A 35 12.64 -2.38 -6.21
CA ILE A 35 12.69 -1.02 -6.74
C ILE A 35 12.35 -0.05 -5.62
N GLY A 36 13.39 0.57 -5.04
CA GLY A 36 13.20 1.62 -4.04
C GLY A 36 12.91 2.99 -4.66
N GLU A 37 12.47 3.92 -3.82
CA GLU A 37 12.38 5.34 -4.15
C GLU A 37 13.02 6.20 -3.07
N GLY A 38 13.51 7.39 -3.44
CA GLY A 38 14.20 8.28 -2.49
C GLY A 38 13.24 9.05 -1.56
N ALA A 39 11.97 9.17 -1.93
CA ALA A 39 10.92 9.86 -1.19
C ALA A 39 9.54 9.44 -1.72
N HIS A 40 8.52 9.44 -0.84
CA HIS A 40 7.14 9.20 -1.24
C HIS A 40 6.50 10.40 -1.92
N PHE A 41 5.47 10.14 -2.75
CA PHE A 41 4.61 11.15 -3.38
C PHE A 41 5.30 12.08 -4.39
N VAL A 42 6.34 11.57 -5.06
CA VAL A 42 7.06 12.27 -6.13
C VAL A 42 6.61 11.72 -7.49
N ALA A 43 6.09 12.59 -8.36
CA ALA A 43 5.51 12.19 -9.64
C ALA A 43 6.55 11.51 -10.58
N GLU A 44 7.79 11.96 -10.54
CA GLU A 44 8.90 11.41 -11.30
C GLU A 44 9.19 9.96 -10.92
N PHE A 45 9.07 9.59 -9.64
CA PHE A 45 9.24 8.20 -9.22
C PHE A 45 8.10 7.31 -9.71
N SER A 46 6.86 7.82 -9.76
CA SER A 46 5.75 7.10 -10.39
C SER A 46 6.02 6.83 -11.88
N LEU A 47 6.51 7.83 -12.63
CA LEU A 47 6.84 7.66 -14.04
C LEU A 47 8.01 6.69 -14.25
N ALA A 48 9.07 6.82 -13.44
CA ALA A 48 10.21 5.91 -13.48
C ALA A 48 9.79 4.46 -13.16
N ARG A 49 8.94 4.26 -12.14
CA ARG A 49 8.41 2.94 -11.78
C ARG A 49 7.60 2.33 -12.93
N ALA A 50 6.73 3.10 -13.57
CA ALA A 50 5.99 2.65 -14.75
C ALA A 50 6.92 2.19 -15.89
N SER A 51 7.98 2.96 -16.18
CA SER A 51 8.98 2.61 -17.19
C SER A 51 9.75 1.34 -16.82
N LEU A 52 10.17 1.20 -15.57
CA LEU A 52 10.87 0.01 -15.08
C LEU A 52 9.97 -1.23 -15.12
N ILE A 53 8.70 -1.11 -14.69
CA ILE A 53 7.70 -2.18 -14.80
C ILE A 53 7.60 -2.63 -16.26
N ARG A 54 7.39 -1.69 -17.19
CA ARG A 54 7.29 -2.02 -18.62
C ARG A 54 8.53 -2.77 -19.11
N TYR A 55 9.72 -2.27 -18.78
CA TYR A 55 10.98 -2.90 -19.15
C TYR A 55 11.10 -4.31 -18.60
N PHE A 56 10.84 -4.53 -17.31
CA PHE A 56 10.94 -5.85 -16.69
C PHE A 56 9.89 -6.83 -17.22
N VAL A 57 8.67 -6.36 -17.51
CA VAL A 57 7.60 -7.20 -18.08
C VAL A 57 7.89 -7.57 -19.54
N GLU A 58 8.39 -6.63 -20.36
CA GLU A 58 8.60 -6.88 -21.79
C GLU A 58 9.94 -7.55 -22.12
N ARG A 59 10.99 -7.30 -21.33
CA ARG A 59 12.34 -7.78 -21.62
C ARG A 59 12.80 -8.93 -20.73
N HIS A 60 12.19 -9.10 -19.56
CA HIS A 60 12.62 -10.04 -18.54
C HIS A 60 11.48 -10.91 -17.99
N ASP A 61 10.31 -10.89 -18.63
CA ASP A 61 9.15 -11.75 -18.36
C ASP A 61 8.62 -11.74 -16.91
N PHE A 62 8.85 -10.64 -16.18
CA PHE A 62 8.21 -10.45 -14.88
C PHE A 62 6.69 -10.42 -15.02
N ASN A 63 6.00 -11.09 -14.11
CA ASN A 63 4.55 -11.29 -14.18
C ASN A 63 3.79 -10.85 -12.90
N ALA A 64 4.51 -10.29 -11.92
CA ALA A 64 3.93 -9.82 -10.67
C ALA A 64 4.60 -8.52 -10.20
N ILE A 65 3.84 -7.69 -9.49
CA ILE A 65 4.31 -6.47 -8.83
C ILE A 65 4.05 -6.61 -7.33
N GLY A 66 5.12 -6.56 -6.54
CA GLY A 66 5.03 -6.40 -5.09
C GLY A 66 4.80 -4.93 -4.75
N LEU A 67 3.76 -4.64 -3.95
CA LEU A 67 3.45 -3.30 -3.45
C LEU A 67 3.65 -3.26 -1.94
N GLU A 68 4.17 -2.14 -1.44
CA GLU A 68 4.21 -1.84 -0.01
C GLU A 68 2.79 -1.54 0.47
N CYS A 69 2.00 -2.60 0.63
CA CYS A 69 0.69 -2.59 1.24
C CYS A 69 0.29 -4.00 1.70
N GLY A 70 -0.80 -4.08 2.44
CA GLY A 70 -1.36 -5.34 2.94
C GLY A 70 -1.83 -6.27 1.81
N ALA A 71 -1.67 -7.57 2.03
CA ALA A 71 -2.05 -8.61 1.08
C ALA A 71 -3.52 -8.53 0.62
N ILE A 72 -4.44 -8.17 1.51
CA ILE A 72 -5.88 -8.03 1.21
C ILE A 72 -6.11 -6.90 0.22
N GLN A 73 -5.49 -5.74 0.46
CA GLN A 73 -5.60 -4.60 -0.42
C GLN A 73 -4.98 -4.91 -1.78
N ALA A 74 -3.80 -5.54 -1.82
CA ALA A 74 -3.19 -5.95 -3.08
C ALA A 74 -4.05 -6.96 -3.86
N SER A 75 -4.74 -7.88 -3.19
CA SER A 75 -5.70 -8.79 -3.85
C SER A 75 -6.84 -8.02 -4.52
N ARG A 76 -7.48 -7.09 -3.79
CA ARG A 76 -8.53 -6.20 -4.34
C ARG A 76 -8.03 -5.39 -5.53
N LEU A 77 -6.81 -4.86 -5.45
CA LEU A 77 -6.17 -4.13 -6.54
C LEU A 77 -5.86 -5.04 -7.74
N SER A 78 -5.43 -6.28 -7.50
CA SER A 78 -5.16 -7.25 -8.55
C SER A 78 -6.44 -7.63 -9.30
N GLU A 79 -7.56 -7.77 -8.59
CA GLU A 79 -8.89 -7.96 -9.18
C GLU A 79 -9.30 -6.75 -10.03
N TRP A 80 -9.15 -5.53 -9.50
CA TRP A 80 -9.42 -4.31 -10.26
C TRP A 80 -8.56 -4.21 -11.51
N LEU A 81 -7.27 -4.54 -11.42
CA LEU A 81 -6.34 -4.46 -12.54
C LEU A 81 -6.80 -5.36 -13.71
N ASN A 82 -7.31 -6.55 -13.38
CA ASN A 82 -7.73 -7.57 -14.33
C ASN A 82 -9.24 -7.52 -14.69
N SER A 83 -10.03 -6.62 -14.10
CA SER A 83 -11.46 -6.47 -14.39
C SER A 83 -11.75 -5.41 -15.48
N THR A 84 -13.02 -5.28 -15.86
CA THR A 84 -13.52 -4.24 -16.77
C THR A 84 -13.72 -2.87 -16.09
N ALA A 85 -13.54 -2.78 -14.77
CA ALA A 85 -13.70 -1.52 -14.03
C ALA A 85 -12.77 -0.43 -14.56
N GLY A 86 -13.20 0.83 -14.51
CA GLY A 86 -12.45 1.97 -15.04
C GLY A 86 -11.36 2.49 -14.09
N ALA A 87 -10.52 3.39 -14.60
CA ALA A 87 -9.53 4.12 -13.79
C ALA A 87 -10.19 4.94 -12.65
N HIS A 88 -11.34 5.54 -12.93
CA HIS A 88 -12.13 6.32 -11.98
C HIS A 88 -12.69 5.50 -10.80
N GLU A 89 -12.65 4.17 -10.89
CA GLU A 89 -13.14 3.27 -9.83
C GLU A 89 -12.02 2.79 -8.90
N LEU A 90 -10.75 3.12 -9.18
CA LEU A 90 -9.61 2.63 -8.41
C LEU A 90 -9.73 2.90 -6.91
N GLU A 91 -10.28 4.05 -6.51
CA GLU A 91 -10.51 4.41 -5.11
C GLU A 91 -11.42 3.43 -4.36
N ARG A 92 -12.24 2.64 -5.06
CA ARG A 92 -13.08 1.59 -4.45
C ARG A 92 -12.28 0.35 -4.06
N PHE A 93 -11.09 0.19 -4.62
CA PHE A 93 -10.22 -0.98 -4.43
C PHE A 93 -8.94 -0.64 -3.66
N SER A 94 -8.74 0.63 -3.32
CA SER A 94 -7.52 1.16 -2.71
C SER A 94 -7.84 2.05 -1.53
N ASP A 95 -7.06 1.95 -0.45
CA ASP A 95 -7.14 2.92 0.64
C ASP A 95 -6.40 4.21 0.25
N THR A 96 -6.72 5.31 0.95
CA THR A 96 -6.24 6.65 0.62
C THR A 96 -4.72 6.74 0.45
N LEU A 97 -3.93 6.10 1.32
CA LEU A 97 -2.46 6.15 1.24
C LEU A 97 -1.93 5.40 0.00
N THR A 98 -2.43 4.19 -0.25
CA THR A 98 -2.05 3.40 -1.42
C THR A 98 -2.48 4.07 -2.72
N PHE A 99 -3.68 4.65 -2.77
CA PHE A 99 -4.13 5.44 -3.90
C PHE A 99 -3.21 6.63 -4.15
N SER A 100 -2.85 7.35 -3.09
CA SER A 100 -1.97 8.52 -3.19
C SER A 100 -0.56 8.16 -3.66
N LEU A 101 -0.03 7.01 -3.25
CA LEU A 101 1.33 6.58 -3.57
C LEU A 101 1.43 5.88 -4.93
N TYR A 102 0.48 5.01 -5.25
CA TYR A 102 0.55 4.12 -6.41
C TYR A 102 -0.49 4.40 -7.48
N GLY A 103 -1.49 5.25 -7.22
CA GLY A 103 -2.65 5.43 -8.09
C GLY A 103 -2.30 5.77 -9.54
N SER A 104 -1.39 6.72 -9.75
CA SER A 104 -0.93 7.08 -11.10
C SER A 104 -0.24 5.92 -11.83
N VAL A 105 0.56 5.12 -11.11
CA VAL A 105 1.26 3.96 -11.67
C VAL A 105 0.25 2.86 -12.00
N LEU A 106 -0.69 2.57 -11.11
CA LEU A 106 -1.70 1.53 -11.29
C LEU A 106 -2.63 1.83 -12.45
N ILE A 107 -3.07 3.09 -12.60
CA ILE A 107 -3.86 3.53 -13.76
C ILE A 107 -3.07 3.34 -15.06
N TRP A 108 -1.79 3.72 -15.06
CA TRP A 108 -0.92 3.53 -16.21
C TRP A 108 -0.76 2.04 -16.55
N VAL A 109 -0.43 1.19 -15.57
CA VAL A 109 -0.27 -0.26 -15.74
C VAL A 109 -1.55 -0.87 -16.30
N LYS A 110 -2.73 -0.47 -15.82
CA LYS A 110 -4.00 -0.97 -16.34
C LYS A 110 -4.18 -0.65 -17.84
N SER A 111 -3.88 0.57 -18.27
CA SER A 111 -3.94 0.93 -19.70
C SER A 111 -2.95 0.11 -20.51
N TYR A 112 -1.72 0.00 -20.01
CA TYR A 112 -0.66 -0.80 -20.63
C TYR A 112 -1.04 -2.28 -20.79
N LEU A 113 -1.61 -2.91 -19.76
CA LEU A 113 -2.03 -4.31 -19.82
C LEU A 113 -3.19 -4.53 -20.80
N ARG A 114 -4.14 -3.58 -20.86
CA ARG A 114 -5.22 -3.61 -21.84
C ARG A 114 -4.69 -3.51 -23.27
N GLU A 115 -3.72 -2.63 -23.52
CA GLU A 115 -3.13 -2.41 -24.84
C GLU A 115 -2.22 -3.57 -25.28
N SER A 116 -1.45 -4.13 -24.36
CA SER A 116 -0.50 -5.22 -24.64
C SER A 116 -1.12 -6.62 -24.59
N GLY A 117 -2.29 -6.78 -23.98
CA GLY A 117 -2.92 -8.08 -23.72
C GLY A 117 -2.22 -8.92 -22.65
N ARG A 118 -1.22 -8.37 -21.96
CA ARG A 118 -0.49 -9.05 -20.89
C ARG A 118 -1.30 -9.08 -19.59
N LYS A 119 -0.89 -9.95 -18.67
CA LYS A 119 -1.46 -10.05 -17.32
C LYS A 119 -0.38 -9.87 -16.29
N LEU A 120 -0.72 -9.18 -15.20
CA LEU A 120 0.11 -9.04 -14.01
C LEU A 120 -0.71 -9.32 -12.77
N GLN A 121 -0.05 -9.89 -11.77
CA GLN A 121 -0.58 -10.04 -10.43
C GLN A 121 -0.03 -8.95 -9.51
N LEU A 122 -0.88 -8.38 -8.66
CA LEU A 122 -0.42 -7.51 -7.58
C LEU A 122 -0.33 -8.33 -6.29
N VAL A 123 0.78 -8.16 -5.56
CA VAL A 123 1.06 -8.87 -4.31
C VAL A 123 1.40 -7.84 -3.23
N GLY A 124 0.75 -7.94 -2.07
CA GLY A 124 1.04 -7.07 -0.93
C GLY A 124 2.18 -7.68 -0.13
N ILE A 125 3.27 -6.93 0.06
CA ILE A 125 4.49 -7.41 0.73
C ILE A 125 4.74 -6.73 2.08
N ASP A 126 3.80 -5.90 2.54
CA ASP A 126 3.93 -5.13 3.77
C ASP A 126 2.67 -5.23 4.63
N LEU A 127 2.71 -4.59 5.79
CA LEU A 127 1.56 -4.39 6.65
C LEU A 127 0.48 -3.58 5.92
N PRO A 128 -0.79 -3.72 6.34
CA PRO A 128 -1.86 -2.91 5.80
C PRO A 128 -1.54 -1.42 5.93
N ASN A 129 -1.50 -0.72 4.79
CA ASN A 129 -1.46 0.75 4.73
C ASN A 129 -2.86 1.34 4.97
N THR A 130 -3.58 0.73 5.91
CA THR A 130 -4.88 1.16 6.35
C THR A 130 -4.68 2.12 7.52
N LEU A 131 -5.41 3.23 7.50
CA LEU A 131 -5.56 4.05 8.72
C LEU A 131 -6.50 3.37 9.73
N ASN A 132 -6.97 2.16 9.42
CA ASN A 132 -7.99 1.42 10.15
C ASN A 132 -7.85 -0.10 9.89
N PRO A 133 -7.42 -0.90 10.89
CA PRO A 133 -7.15 -2.33 10.70
C PRO A 133 -8.40 -3.22 10.68
N ARG A 134 -9.61 -2.65 10.58
CA ARG A 134 -10.88 -3.40 10.68
C ARG A 134 -11.08 -4.41 9.56
N ASP A 135 -10.82 -4.03 8.31
CA ASP A 135 -10.99 -4.93 7.16
C ASP A 135 -10.04 -6.13 7.29
N ASP A 136 -8.79 -5.86 7.68
CA ASP A 136 -7.79 -6.90 7.92
C ASP A 136 -8.17 -7.81 9.09
N LEU A 137 -8.71 -7.23 10.16
CA LEU A 137 -9.19 -8.01 11.31
C LEU A 137 -10.42 -8.85 10.98
N ALA A 138 -11.33 -8.35 10.13
CA ALA A 138 -12.51 -9.10 9.70
C ALA A 138 -12.10 -10.35 8.91
N GLN A 139 -11.18 -10.22 7.97
CA GLN A 139 -10.67 -11.37 7.23
C GLN A 139 -9.90 -12.34 8.14
N LEU A 140 -9.09 -11.82 9.07
CA LEU A 140 -8.42 -12.65 10.07
C LEU A 140 -9.42 -13.43 10.92
N ALA A 141 -10.54 -12.81 11.32
CA ALA A 141 -11.60 -13.47 12.09
C ALA A 141 -12.25 -14.62 11.33
N GLU A 142 -12.51 -14.46 10.03
CA GLU A 142 -13.04 -15.53 9.18
C GLU A 142 -12.08 -16.71 9.08
N ILE A 143 -10.79 -16.44 8.86
CA ILE A 143 -9.75 -17.48 8.74
C ILE A 143 -9.55 -18.21 10.07
N ILE A 144 -9.44 -17.46 11.18
CA ILE A 144 -9.21 -18.03 12.51
C ILE A 144 -10.39 -18.90 12.95
N GLN A 145 -11.63 -18.56 12.60
CA GLN A 145 -12.78 -19.44 12.90
C GLN A 145 -12.63 -20.84 12.29
N VAL A 146 -11.95 -20.96 11.14
CA VAL A 146 -11.70 -22.24 10.46
C VAL A 146 -10.46 -22.94 11.02
N ILE A 147 -9.38 -22.21 11.27
CA ILE A 147 -8.05 -22.79 11.56
C ILE A 147 -7.80 -22.94 13.07
N ASP A 148 -8.30 -22.02 13.89
CA ASP A 148 -8.10 -22.01 15.34
C ASP A 148 -9.27 -21.34 16.09
N HIS A 149 -10.34 -22.11 16.27
CA HIS A 149 -11.54 -21.65 16.99
C HIS A 149 -11.27 -21.17 18.42
N LEU A 150 -10.17 -21.59 19.07
CA LEU A 150 -9.83 -21.16 20.44
C LEU A 150 -9.36 -19.70 20.48
N MET A 151 -8.88 -19.16 19.36
CA MET A 151 -8.50 -17.75 19.25
C MET A 151 -9.69 -16.80 19.02
N LYS A 152 -10.88 -17.33 18.70
CA LYS A 152 -12.07 -16.51 18.43
C LYS A 152 -12.37 -15.47 19.52
N PRO A 153 -12.37 -15.80 20.84
CA PRO A 153 -12.65 -14.81 21.88
C PRO A 153 -11.64 -13.65 21.90
N HIS A 154 -10.38 -13.91 21.56
CA HIS A 154 -9.33 -12.89 21.51
C HIS A 154 -9.52 -11.96 20.31
N VAL A 155 -9.90 -12.50 19.14
CA VAL A 155 -10.22 -11.72 17.94
C VAL A 155 -11.47 -10.87 18.15
N ASP A 156 -12.50 -11.43 18.78
CA ASP A 156 -13.72 -10.70 19.14
C ASP A 156 -13.40 -9.53 20.10
N ALA A 157 -12.56 -9.77 21.11
CA ALA A 157 -12.12 -8.74 22.05
C ALA A 157 -11.32 -7.62 21.35
N LEU A 158 -10.38 -7.97 20.45
CA LEU A 158 -9.63 -6.98 19.67
C LEU A 158 -10.57 -6.15 18.77
N THR A 159 -11.57 -6.79 18.16
CA THR A 159 -12.57 -6.11 17.32
C THR A 159 -13.35 -5.09 18.13
N GLN A 160 -13.78 -5.46 19.35
CA GLN A 160 -14.44 -4.54 20.29
C GLN A 160 -13.52 -3.41 20.78
N LEU A 161 -12.23 -3.66 20.99
CA LEU A 161 -11.30 -2.59 21.35
C LEU A 161 -11.16 -1.58 20.22
N LEU A 162 -11.09 -2.05 18.97
CA LEU A 162 -10.99 -1.17 17.81
C LEU A 162 -12.25 -0.33 17.57
N THR A 163 -13.45 -0.80 17.96
CA THR A 163 -14.66 0.06 17.92
C THR A 163 -14.55 1.31 18.79
N SER A 164 -13.74 1.26 19.85
CA SER A 164 -13.49 2.42 20.71
C SER A 164 -12.45 3.40 20.15
N ILE A 165 -11.70 3.00 19.12
CA ILE A 165 -10.55 3.74 18.55
C ILE A 165 -10.92 4.46 17.23
N ASP A 166 -12.21 4.61 16.90
CA ASP A 166 -12.60 5.33 15.68
C ASP A 166 -11.97 6.74 15.61
N GLY A 167 -11.35 7.00 14.46
CA GLY A 167 -10.56 8.20 14.15
C GLY A 167 -11.30 9.54 14.26
N HIS A 168 -12.53 9.56 14.74
CA HIS A 168 -13.25 10.76 15.17
C HIS A 168 -12.78 11.33 16.52
N ARG A 169 -11.91 10.63 17.27
CA ARG A 169 -11.39 11.14 18.55
C ARG A 169 -10.12 12.01 18.47
N ARG A 170 -9.79 12.55 17.29
CA ARG A 170 -8.88 13.70 17.13
C ARG A 170 -9.64 14.86 16.49
N LEU A 171 -10.39 15.62 17.29
CA LEU A 171 -10.68 17.06 17.06
C LEU A 171 -11.44 17.73 18.22
N PHE A 172 -11.94 16.99 19.22
CA PHE A 172 -12.53 17.59 20.43
C PHE A 172 -11.80 17.20 21.71
N HIS A 173 -10.58 17.72 21.89
CA HIS A 173 -10.04 17.94 23.24
C HIS A 173 -9.09 19.14 23.25
N ARG A 174 -9.63 20.30 22.85
CA ARG A 174 -9.04 21.60 23.21
C ARG A 174 -10.13 22.66 23.33
N GLN A 175 -11.04 22.48 24.30
CA GLN A 175 -11.75 23.56 25.01
C GLN A 175 -12.74 22.95 26.02
N ASN A 176 -12.29 22.73 27.25
CA ASN A 176 -12.89 23.33 28.44
C ASN A 176 -12.07 22.92 29.64
N GLY A 177 -11.39 23.93 30.19
CA GLY A 177 -10.43 23.79 31.26
C GLY A 177 -11.09 23.56 32.61
N GLY A 178 -10.30 22.95 33.49
CA GLY A 178 -10.24 23.35 34.90
C GLY A 178 -11.19 22.65 35.85
N SER A 179 -10.74 21.54 36.42
CA SER A 179 -10.91 21.27 37.87
C SER A 179 -10.08 20.05 38.26
N TRP A 180 -8.81 20.28 38.62
CA TRP A 180 -8.05 19.30 39.40
C TRP A 180 -8.59 19.31 40.84
N LYS A 181 -9.38 18.31 41.23
CA LYS A 181 -9.76 18.11 42.62
C LYS A 181 -8.52 17.70 43.42
N ARG A 182 -8.03 18.64 44.22
CA ARG A 182 -6.92 18.49 45.16
C ARG A 182 -7.29 17.46 46.23
N LEU A 183 -6.49 16.39 46.34
CA LEU A 183 -6.54 15.43 47.44
C LEU A 183 -6.44 16.17 48.78
N SER A 184 -7.43 16.01 49.65
CA SER A 184 -7.50 16.67 50.94
C SER A 184 -6.43 16.12 51.89
N ARG A 185 -5.52 16.98 52.35
CA ARG A 185 -4.67 16.71 53.50
C ARG A 185 -5.50 16.87 54.77
N ARG A 186 -5.66 15.79 55.54
CA ARG A 186 -6.12 15.81 56.93
C ARG A 186 -5.20 16.74 57.74
N LYS A 187 -5.77 17.73 58.43
CA LYS A 187 -5.08 18.44 59.52
C LYS A 187 -5.21 17.61 60.80
N LEU A 188 -4.09 17.15 61.31
CA LEU A 188 -3.87 16.87 62.73
C LEU A 188 -3.37 18.17 63.37
N SER A 189 -4.07 18.68 64.38
CA SER A 189 -3.46 19.23 65.60
C SER A 189 -4.52 19.74 66.59
N GLN A 190 -4.59 19.03 67.72
CA GLN A 190 -4.73 19.48 69.11
C GLN A 190 -5.82 20.50 69.50
N GLY A 191 -6.67 20.03 70.42
CA GLY A 191 -7.36 20.74 71.49
C GLY A 191 -7.61 19.72 72.59
#